data_AF-A0A1H5MYR1-F1
#
_entry.id   AF-A0A1H5MYR1-F1
#
_cell.length_a   1.000
_cell.length_b   1.000
_cell.length_c   1.000
_cell.angle_alpha   90.00
_cell.angle_beta   90.00
_cell.angle_gamma   90.00
#
_symmetry.space_group_name_H-M   'P 1'
#
loop_
_entity.id
_entity.type
_entity.pdbx_description
1 polymer ?
#
loop_
_entity_poly.entity_id
_entity_poly.type
_entity_poly.pdbx_seq_one_letter_code
_entity_poly.pdbx_strand_id
1 'polypeptide(L)' 'MWIDALGESMHSVGSTDTQGTVVFDYYGSYTEVPAEFVVPPELGKAAALEVAAKGQPFVPGLTMAPD' A
#
# COMPACT_ATOMS: atom_id res chain seq x y z
N MET A 1 -3.12 0.44 1.35
CA MET A 1 -4.53 0.00 1.37
C MET A 1 -5.27 0.77 0.30
N TRP A 2 -6.05 0.07 -0.52
CA TRP A 2 -6.96 0.63 -1.53
C TRP A 2 -8.29 -0.12 -1.42
N ILE A 3 -9.39 0.59 -1.58
CA ILE A 3 -10.73 0.01 -1.59
C ILE A 3 -11.27 0.18 -2.99
N ASP A 4 -11.71 -0.91 -3.60
CA ASP A 4 -12.25 -0.89 -4.96
C ASP A 4 -13.67 -0.31 -5.01
N ALA A 5 -14.24 -0.23 -6.21
CA ALA A 5 -15.59 0.31 -6.41
C ALA A 5 -16.71 -0.58 -5.82
N LEU A 6 -16.41 -1.84 -5.48
CA LEU A 6 -17.33 -2.80 -4.88
C LEU A 6 -17.18 -2.85 -3.35
N GLY A 7 -16.22 -2.13 -2.78
CA GLY A 7 -15.95 -2.10 -1.35
C GLY A 7 -14.96 -3.17 -0.88
N GLU A 8 -14.28 -3.87 -1.79
CA GLU A 8 -13.25 -4.84 -1.47
C GLU A 8 -11.95 -4.13 -1.08
N SER A 9 -11.39 -4.49 0.07
CA SER A 9 -10.13 -3.93 0.56
C SER A 9 -8.95 -4.73 0.04
N MET A 10 -7.91 -4.02 -0.41
CA MET A 10 -6.66 -4.60 -0.87
C MET A 10 -5.45 -3.91 -0.25
N HIS A 11 -4.40 -4.68 -0.03
CA HIS A 11 -3.09 -4.22 0.40
C HIS A 11 -2.02 -4.48 -0.65
N SER A 12 -0.93 -3.72 -0.59
CA SER A 12 0.26 -3.99 -1.40
C SER A 12 1.00 -5.21 -0.86
N VAL A 13 1.64 -5.96 -1.74
CA VAL A 13 2.55 -7.05 -1.38
C VAL A 13 3.99 -6.54 -1.50
N GLY A 14 4.62 -6.36 -0.35
CA GLY A 14 6.02 -5.99 -0.19
C GLY A 14 6.95 -7.22 -0.17
N SER A 15 8.09 -7.08 0.52
CA SER A 15 9.06 -8.18 0.65
C SER A 15 8.68 -9.12 1.80
N THR A 16 8.56 -10.41 1.51
CA THR A 16 8.32 -11.49 2.49
C THR A 16 9.50 -11.72 3.44
N ASP A 17 10.68 -11.19 3.12
CA ASP A 17 11.85 -11.28 3.99
C ASP A 17 11.78 -10.28 5.15
N THR A 18 10.83 -9.34 5.09
CA THR A 18 10.67 -8.27 6.08
C THR A 18 9.57 -8.66 7.06
N GLN A 19 9.96 -8.99 8.29
CA GLN A 19 9.03 -9.34 9.36
C GLN A 19 8.75 -8.16 10.30
N GLY A 20 7.60 -8.18 10.96
CA GLY A 20 7.21 -7.22 12.00
C GLY A 20 6.21 -6.17 11.52
N THR A 21 6.20 -5.03 12.20
CA THR A 21 5.24 -3.94 12.01
C THR A 21 5.97 -2.64 11.70
N VAL A 22 5.52 -1.92 10.68
CA VAL A 22 5.95 -0.55 10.38
C VAL A 22 4.94 0.42 10.97
N VAL A 23 5.43 1.40 11.72
CA VAL A 23 4.64 2.46 12.33
C VAL A 23 4.77 3.72 11.47
N PHE A 24 3.66 4.16 10.89
CA PHE A 24 3.57 5.50 10.31
C PHE A 24 3.02 6.45 11.37
N ASP A 25 3.87 7.35 11.86
CA ASP A 25 3.48 8.41 12.80
C ASP A 25 3.13 9.70 12.07
N TYR A 26 2.03 10.32 12.49
CA TYR A 26 1.47 11.54 11.95
C TYR A 26 1.21 12.55 13.07
N TYR A 27 2.26 12.88 13.83
CA TYR A 27 2.26 13.90 14.89
C TYR A 27 1.29 13.61 16.04
N GLY A 28 1.39 12.41 16.64
CA GLY A 28 0.61 12.01 17.82
C GLY A 28 -0.60 11.12 17.50
N SER A 29 -0.80 10.78 16.24
CA SER A 29 -1.61 9.66 15.78
C SER A 29 -0.75 8.76 14.92
N TYR A 30 -0.92 7.44 15.04
CA TYR A 30 -0.11 6.50 14.28
C TYR A 30 -0.98 5.41 13.64
N THR A 31 -0.43 4.79 12.62
CA THR A 31 -0.97 3.58 12.01
C THR A 31 0.12 2.52 11.96
N GLU A 32 -0.24 1.32 12.41
CA GLU A 32 0.60 0.14 12.33
C GLU A 32 0.20 -0.67 11.09
N VAL A 33 1.19 -1.05 10.27
CA VAL A 33 0.97 -1.97 9.15
C VAL A 33 1.97 -3.12 9.21
N PRO A 34 1.59 -4.34 8.78
CA PRO A 34 2.55 -5.41 8.56
C PRO A 34 3.69 -4.96 7.63
N ALA A 35 4.94 -5.27 7.99
CA ALA A 35 6.11 -4.88 7.21
C ALA A 35 6.09 -5.47 5.79
N GLU A 36 5.50 -6.66 5.65
CA GLU A 36 5.25 -7.32 4.36
C GLU A 36 4.26 -6.56 3.45
N PHE A 37 3.57 -5.53 3.94
CA PHE A 37 2.72 -4.68 3.11
C PHE A 37 3.48 -3.48 2.54
N VAL A 38 4.67 -3.19 3.06
CA VAL A 38 5.41 -1.97 2.73
C VAL A 38 6.22 -2.19 1.45
N VAL A 39 6.04 -1.26 0.51
CA VAL A 39 6.74 -1.23 -0.78
C VAL A 39 7.76 -0.10 -0.84
N PRO A 40 8.72 -0.15 -1.77
CA PRO A 40 9.65 0.96 -1.98
C PRO A 40 8.92 2.30 -2.23
N PRO A 41 9.45 3.43 -1.71
CA PRO A 41 8.78 4.73 -1.81
C PRO A 41 8.42 5.16 -3.23
N GLU A 42 9.29 4.87 -4.20
CA GLU A 42 9.05 5.21 -5.61
C GLU A 42 7.83 4.47 -6.18
N LEU A 43 7.63 3.22 -5.78
CA LEU A 43 6.51 2.40 -6.22
C LEU A 43 5.20 2.90 -5.57
N GLY A 44 5.23 3.18 -4.26
CA GLY A 44 4.09 3.76 -3.55
C GLY A 44 3.67 5.12 -4.12
N LYS A 45 4.65 5.96 -4.47
CA LYS A 45 4.40 7.25 -5.12
C LYS A 45 3.78 7.10 -6.51
N ALA A 46 4.31 6.18 -7.34
CA ALA A 46 3.75 5.91 -8.66
C ALA A 46 2.30 5.43 -8.57
N ALA A 47 2.00 4.53 -7.63
CA ALA A 47 0.65 4.05 -7.38
C ALA A 47 -0.31 5.17 -6.96
N ALA A 48 0.12 6.07 -6.07
CA ALA A 48 -0.69 7.21 -5.64
C ALA A 48 -1.03 8.16 -6.81
N LEU A 49 -0.07 8.41 -7.70
CA LEU A 49 -0.30 9.21 -8.91
C LEU A 49 -1.27 8.52 -9.88
N GLU A 50 -1.16 7.20 -10.04
CA GLU A 50 -2.07 6.42 -10.88
C GLU A 50 -3.51 6.45 -10.34
N VAL A 51 -3.70 6.37 -9.02
CA VAL A 51 -5.03 6.55 -8.40
C VAL A 51 -5.60 7.93 -8.71
N ALA A 52 -4.79 8.99 -8.58
CA ALA A 52 -5.24 10.34 -8.88
C ALA A 52 -5.62 10.52 -10.38
N ALA A 53 -4.94 9.81 -11.29
CA ALA A 53 -5.16 9.93 -12.72
C ALA A 53 -6.28 9.02 -13.25
N LYS A 54 -6.43 7.81 -12.71
CA LYS A 54 -7.28 6.74 -13.27
C LYS A 54 -8.20 6.06 -12.26
N GLY A 55 -8.12 6.44 -10.97
CA GLY A 55 -8.94 5.87 -9.90
C GLY A 55 -8.45 4.52 -9.37
N GLN A 56 -7.31 4.01 -9.82
CA GLN A 56 -6.79 2.69 -9.45
C GLN A 56 -5.25 2.73 -9.28
N PRO A 57 -4.66 1.90 -8.40
CA PRO A 57 -3.23 1.98 -8.07
C PRO A 57 -2.32 1.12 -8.97
N PHE A 58 -2.82 0.58 -10.09
CA PHE A 58 -2.10 -0.42 -10.87
C PHE A 58 -0.93 0.16 -11.67
N VAL A 59 0.29 -0.11 -11.19
CA VAL A 59 1.55 0.29 -11.84
C VAL A 59 2.49 -0.91 -12.00
N PRO A 60 3.38 -0.92 -13.02
CA PRO A 60 4.34 -1.99 -13.19
C PRO A 60 5.18 -2.22 -11.93
N GLY A 61 5.24 -3.47 -11.48
CA GLY A 61 5.99 -3.88 -10.28
C GLY A 61 5.22 -3.79 -8.96
N LEU A 62 3.99 -3.25 -8.96
CA LEU A 62 3.11 -3.31 -7.79
C LEU A 62 2.19 -4.52 -7.87
N THR A 63 2.27 -5.38 -6.86
CA THR A 63 1.31 -6.46 -6.63
C THR A 63 0.38 -6.06 -5.49
N MET A 64 -0.91 -6.32 -5.67
CA MET A 64 -1.95 -6.11 -4.66
C MET A 64 -2.57 -7.45 -4.29
N ALA A 65 -2.92 -7.64 -3.02
CA ALA A 65 -3.64 -8.80 -2.52
C ALA A 65 -4.88 -8.35 -1.74
N PRO A 66 -5.95 -9.17 -1.70
CA PRO A 66 -7.09 -8.92 -0.81
C PRO A 66 -6.65 -8.96 0.65
N ASP A 67 -7.25 -8.08 1.47
CA ASP A 67 -7.08 -8.11 2.93
C ASP A 67 -7.74 -9.36 3.58
#